data_AF-A0A1I7Y3E1-F1
#
_entry.id   AF-A0A1I7Y3E1-F1
#
_cell.length_a   1.000
_cell.length_b   1.000
_cell.length_c   1.000
_cell.angle_alpha   90.00
_cell.angle_beta   90.00
_cell.angle_gamma   90.00
#
_symmetry.space_group_name_H-M   'P 1'
#
loop_
_entity.id
_entity.type
_entity.pdbx_description
1 polymer ?
#
loop_
_entity_poly.entity_id
_entity_poly.type
_entity_poly.pdbx_seq_one_letter_code
_entity_poly.pdbx_strand_id
1 'polypeptide(L)'
;EPLSLIDRRERSLYGRYGQPACDLLIKLVGQYPILYKTSVFRLHYADTWKEMQSEFDEAFMQVVKEMKKVYPVDPHMVFSAWKSIRVSYFSSSCSRKYIGKIQYLNELDPKRVKVLKEKYEQKKLKMKENAVHLCKKKKRQKLDDIIDISWLFEERSPKCSPPGITRVDFKDVSSLVSQSITDDPEADLATQRKPTSPSGSLPATSTLSSPSESSNGYENVCPPQSRLLPIPLFGPGNLWTKQFLAPSSFCQGYIAAKNNHTSLMQERVVHHQQQPESTSFIGGSLSSTLS
;
A
#
# COMPACT_ATOMS: atom_id res chain seq x y z
N GLU A 1 2.72 -25.77 18.07
CA GLU A 1 2.28 -25.97 16.67
C GLU A 1 2.30 -24.65 15.92
N PRO A 2 2.86 -24.60 14.69
CA PRO A 2 2.77 -23.40 13.86
C PRO A 2 1.32 -23.21 13.42
N LEU A 3 0.70 -22.10 13.83
CA LEU A 3 -0.62 -21.69 13.34
C LEU A 3 -0.60 -21.68 11.81
N SER A 4 -1.53 -22.43 11.20
CA SER A 4 -1.63 -22.51 9.75
C SER A 4 -1.78 -21.10 9.16
N LEU A 5 -1.13 -20.83 8.01
CA LEU A 5 -1.16 -19.50 7.35
C LEU A 5 -2.58 -18.99 7.05
N ILE A 6 -3.56 -19.90 7.00
CA ILE A 6 -4.99 -19.62 6.82
C ILE A 6 -5.53 -18.82 8.00
N ASP A 7 -5.09 -19.13 9.22
CA ASP A 7 -5.57 -18.52 10.47
C ASP A 7 -5.22 -17.02 10.54
N ARG A 8 -4.08 -16.59 9.99
CA ARG A 8 -3.69 -15.16 10.02
C ARG A 8 -4.60 -14.25 9.22
N ARG A 9 -5.18 -14.72 8.10
CA ARG A 9 -6.06 -13.88 7.27
C ARG A 9 -7.43 -13.73 7.92
N GLU A 10 -7.97 -14.80 8.50
CA GLU A 10 -9.29 -14.83 9.13
C GLU A 10 -9.37 -13.96 10.39
N ARG A 11 -8.23 -13.71 11.05
CA ARG A 11 -8.14 -12.79 12.18
C ARG A 11 -8.23 -11.31 11.81
N SER A 12 -8.15 -10.97 10.52
CA SER A 12 -8.26 -9.58 10.05
C SER A 12 -9.68 -9.24 9.63
N LEU A 13 -10.10 -7.99 9.88
CA LEU A 13 -11.41 -7.49 9.45
C LEU A 13 -11.64 -7.70 7.94
N TYR A 14 -10.60 -7.42 7.15
CA TYR A 14 -10.65 -7.61 5.69
C TYR A 14 -10.78 -9.08 5.29
N GLY A 15 -10.08 -9.99 5.96
CA GLY A 15 -10.14 -11.41 5.63
C GLY A 15 -11.51 -12.02 5.95
N ARG A 16 -12.15 -11.57 7.04
CA ARG A 16 -13.44 -12.12 7.50
C ARG A 16 -14.66 -11.50 6.82
N TYR A 17 -14.64 -10.18 6.57
CA TYR A 17 -15.81 -9.45 6.06
C TYR A 17 -15.54 -8.69 4.75
N GLY A 18 -14.31 -8.73 4.23
CA GLY A 18 -13.95 -8.12 2.96
C GLY A 18 -13.75 -6.60 3.02
N GLN A 19 -13.69 -6.00 1.83
CA GLN A 19 -13.53 -4.56 1.63
C GLN A 19 -14.68 -3.70 2.22
N PRO A 20 -15.97 -4.09 2.10
CA PRO A 20 -17.08 -3.26 2.58
C PRO A 20 -17.00 -2.97 4.10
N ALA A 21 -16.52 -3.91 4.90
CA ALA A 21 -16.33 -3.71 6.33
C ALA A 21 -15.20 -2.70 6.64
N CYS A 22 -14.10 -2.73 5.87
CA CYS A 22 -13.04 -1.74 5.99
C CYS A 22 -13.51 -0.34 5.57
N ASP A 23 -14.32 -0.24 4.52
CA ASP A 23 -14.85 1.03 4.05
C ASP A 23 -15.83 1.64 5.07
N LEU A 24 -16.69 0.80 5.68
CA LEU A 24 -17.55 1.21 6.79
C LEU A 24 -16.73 1.70 8.00
N LEU A 25 -15.68 0.98 8.38
CA LEU A 25 -14.77 1.39 9.45
C LEU A 25 -14.16 2.76 9.17
N ILE A 26 -13.62 2.99 7.96
CA ILE A 26 -13.05 4.28 7.56
C ILE A 26 -14.09 5.39 7.64
N LYS A 27 -15.31 5.14 7.17
CA LYS A 27 -16.41 6.11 7.23
C LYS A 27 -16.77 6.49 8.67
N LEU A 28 -16.92 5.49 9.56
CA LEU A 28 -17.27 5.71 10.96
C LEU A 28 -16.15 6.45 11.71
N VAL A 29 -14.89 6.05 11.52
CA VAL A 29 -13.74 6.71 12.15
C VAL A 29 -13.61 8.16 11.70
N GLY A 30 -13.95 8.48 10.45
CA GLY A 30 -13.97 9.86 9.94
C GLY A 30 -14.89 10.81 10.71
N GLN A 31 -15.88 10.28 11.45
CA GLN A 31 -16.79 11.08 12.29
C GLN A 31 -16.17 11.52 13.61
N TYR A 32 -15.06 10.90 14.03
CA TYR A 32 -14.43 11.12 15.33
C TYR A 32 -13.00 11.62 15.17
N PRO A 33 -12.77 12.95 15.16
CA PRO A 33 -11.44 13.55 14.99
C PRO A 33 -10.37 13.03 15.92
N ILE A 34 -10.73 12.72 17.16
CA ILE A 34 -9.80 12.18 18.15
C ILE A 34 -9.12 10.89 17.67
N LEU A 35 -9.84 10.01 16.96
CA LEU A 35 -9.32 8.72 16.52
C LEU A 35 -8.24 8.86 15.45
N TYR A 36 -8.40 9.82 14.53
CA TYR A 36 -7.46 10.01 13.43
C TYR A 36 -6.43 11.12 13.66
N LYS A 37 -6.68 12.06 14.59
CA LYS A 37 -5.67 13.04 15.02
C LYS A 37 -4.68 12.45 16.01
N THR A 38 -5.01 11.34 16.68
CA THR A 38 -4.10 10.62 17.57
C THR A 38 -2.79 10.27 16.86
N SER A 39 -1.66 10.52 17.55
CA SER A 39 -0.31 10.26 17.05
C SER A 39 -0.13 8.80 16.64
N VAL A 40 0.43 8.59 15.44
CA VAL A 40 0.70 7.25 14.91
C VAL A 40 1.68 6.47 15.80
N PHE A 41 2.62 7.15 16.45
CA PHE A 41 3.56 6.52 17.38
C PHE A 41 2.83 5.88 18.57
N ARG A 42 1.90 6.61 19.20
CA ARG A 42 1.09 6.06 20.30
C ARG A 42 0.29 4.84 19.83
N LEU A 43 -0.35 4.96 18.67
CA LEU A 43 -1.14 3.88 18.09
C LEU A 43 -0.29 2.65 17.75
N HIS A 44 0.98 2.83 17.36
CA HIS A 44 1.89 1.74 17.03
C HIS A 44 2.25 0.90 18.25
N TYR A 45 2.55 1.54 19.39
CA TYR A 45 2.99 0.86 20.60
C TYR A 45 1.87 0.29 21.46
N ALA A 46 0.64 0.80 21.33
CA ALA A 46 -0.46 0.27 22.12
C ALA A 46 -0.97 -1.05 21.55
N ASP A 47 -1.06 -2.05 22.42
CA ASP A 47 -1.63 -3.35 22.07
C ASP A 47 -3.15 -3.29 22.10
N THR A 48 -3.70 -2.54 23.04
CA THR A 48 -5.14 -2.38 23.24
C THR A 48 -5.57 -0.93 23.12
N TRP A 49 -6.79 -0.68 22.64
CA TRP A 49 -7.36 0.68 22.60
C TRP A 49 -7.57 1.26 24.00
N LYS A 50 -7.68 0.42 25.04
CA LYS A 50 -7.82 0.82 26.45
C LYS A 50 -6.58 1.52 27.03
N GLU A 51 -5.41 1.34 26.40
CA GLU A 51 -4.17 2.02 26.79
C GLU A 51 -4.13 3.47 26.27
N MET A 52 -5.14 3.89 25.49
CA MET A 52 -5.29 5.26 25.00
C MET A 52 -5.96 6.16 26.04
N GLN A 53 -6.08 7.45 25.70
CA GLN A 53 -6.85 8.41 26.50
C GLN A 53 -8.32 8.01 26.60
N SER A 54 -9.00 8.35 27.70
CA SER A 54 -10.41 8.00 27.95
C SER A 54 -11.34 8.43 26.82
N GLU A 55 -11.16 9.64 26.30
CA GLU A 55 -11.94 10.17 25.18
C GLU A 55 -11.77 9.33 23.89
N PHE A 56 -10.60 8.73 23.69
CA PHE A 56 -10.34 7.83 22.56
C PHE A 56 -11.13 6.53 22.73
N ASP A 57 -11.15 5.96 23.94
CA ASP A 57 -11.89 4.73 24.24
C ASP A 57 -13.40 4.93 24.00
N GLU A 58 -13.98 6.01 24.52
CA GLU A 58 -15.39 6.33 24.30
C GLU A 58 -15.75 6.46 22.82
N ALA A 59 -14.98 7.26 22.07
CA ALA A 59 -15.20 7.44 20.63
C ALA A 59 -15.02 6.12 19.86
N PHE A 60 -14.02 5.31 20.23
CA PHE A 60 -13.76 4.03 19.59
C PHE A 60 -14.89 3.03 19.87
N MET A 61 -15.41 2.99 21.10
CA MET A 61 -16.53 2.12 21.46
C MET A 61 -17.82 2.50 20.73
N GLN A 62 -18.05 3.77 20.41
CA GLN A 62 -19.15 4.17 19.53
C GLN A 62 -18.97 3.62 18.11
N VAL A 63 -17.76 3.70 17.53
CA VAL A 63 -17.46 3.10 16.22
C VAL A 63 -17.73 1.60 16.23
N VAL A 64 -17.26 0.89 17.26
CA VAL A 64 -17.47 -0.56 17.40
C VAL A 64 -18.95 -0.90 17.55
N LYS A 65 -19.70 -0.11 18.33
CA LYS A 65 -21.15 -0.27 18.51
C LYS A 65 -21.89 -0.15 17.18
N GLU A 66 -21.56 0.85 16.36
CA GLU A 66 -22.16 1.03 15.03
C GLU A 66 -21.77 -0.09 14.07
N MET A 67 -20.50 -0.51 14.06
CA MET A 67 -20.07 -1.65 13.23
C MET A 67 -20.79 -2.95 13.60
N LYS A 68 -21.00 -3.20 14.91
CA LYS A 68 -21.69 -4.40 15.41
C LYS A 68 -23.12 -4.55 14.92
N LYS A 69 -23.79 -3.45 14.53
CA LYS A 69 -25.13 -3.49 13.95
C LYS A 69 -25.17 -4.17 12.57
N VAL A 70 -24.07 -4.08 11.82
CA VAL A 70 -23.98 -4.59 10.44
C VAL A 70 -23.18 -5.90 10.39
N TYR A 71 -22.11 -6.00 11.17
CA TYR A 71 -21.19 -7.13 11.17
C TYR A 71 -20.91 -7.58 12.60
N PRO A 72 -20.92 -8.90 12.92
CA PRO A 72 -20.59 -9.40 14.25
C PRO A 72 -19.08 -9.33 14.53
N VAL A 73 -18.55 -8.12 14.66
CA VAL A 73 -17.12 -7.84 14.80
C VAL A 73 -16.68 -7.79 16.26
N ASP A 74 -15.46 -8.27 16.50
CA ASP A 74 -14.77 -8.11 17.77
C ASP A 74 -14.08 -6.73 17.84
N PRO A 75 -14.11 -6.01 18.98
CA PRO A 75 -13.48 -4.70 19.11
C PRO A 75 -11.97 -4.71 18.82
N HIS A 76 -11.25 -5.76 19.23
CA HIS A 76 -9.82 -5.90 18.98
C HIS A 76 -9.52 -6.05 17.48
N MET A 77 -10.37 -6.78 16.75
CA MET A 77 -10.25 -6.90 15.28
C MET A 77 -10.45 -5.54 14.60
N VAL A 78 -11.42 -4.75 15.05
CA VAL A 78 -11.67 -3.40 14.55
C VAL A 78 -10.48 -2.48 14.83
N PHE A 79 -9.94 -2.53 16.05
CA PHE A 79 -8.80 -1.72 16.46
C PHE A 79 -7.54 -2.08 15.65
N SER A 80 -7.25 -3.38 15.53
CA SER A 80 -6.12 -3.89 14.75
C SER A 80 -6.20 -3.48 13.27
N ALA A 81 -7.40 -3.54 12.68
CA ALA A 81 -7.65 -3.09 11.32
C ALA A 81 -7.41 -1.58 11.18
N TRP A 82 -7.96 -0.77 12.08
CA TRP A 82 -7.76 0.68 12.09
C TRP A 82 -6.27 1.06 12.26
N LYS A 83 -5.60 0.45 13.24
CA LYS A 83 -4.15 0.60 13.49
C LYS A 83 -3.34 0.29 12.23
N SER A 84 -3.63 -0.84 11.57
CA SER A 84 -2.96 -1.24 10.33
C SER A 84 -3.16 -0.23 9.20
N ILE A 85 -4.38 0.29 9.03
CA ILE A 85 -4.67 1.34 8.03
C ILE A 85 -3.88 2.61 8.37
N ARG A 86 -3.93 3.10 9.61
CA ARG A 86 -3.22 4.33 10.01
C ARG A 86 -1.71 4.25 9.86
N VAL A 87 -1.10 3.16 10.33
CA VAL A 87 0.36 2.98 10.28
C VAL A 87 0.84 2.87 8.83
N SER A 88 0.08 2.17 7.98
CA SER A 88 0.46 1.99 6.57
C SER A 88 0.06 3.17 5.67
N TYR A 89 -0.88 4.03 6.05
CA TYR A 89 -1.44 5.05 5.16
C TYR A 89 -0.37 5.97 4.54
N PHE A 90 0.56 6.40 5.37
CA PHE A 90 1.65 7.29 4.97
C PHE A 90 2.96 6.54 4.62
N SER A 91 2.93 5.21 4.57
CA SER A 91 4.08 4.42 4.15
C SER A 91 4.06 4.18 2.63
N SER A 92 5.22 3.78 2.10
CA SER A 92 5.34 3.28 0.72
C SER A 92 4.65 1.93 0.49
N SER A 93 4.22 1.26 1.56
CA SER A 93 3.46 0.00 1.52
C SER A 93 1.94 0.20 1.60
N CYS A 94 1.46 1.44 1.65
CA CYS A 94 0.04 1.74 1.62
C CYS A 94 -0.66 1.08 0.43
N SER A 95 -1.82 0.45 0.65
CA SER A 95 -2.60 -0.09 -0.46
C SER A 95 -3.08 1.04 -1.37
N ARG A 96 -2.95 0.82 -2.69
CA ARG A 96 -3.51 1.71 -3.73
C ARG A 96 -5.00 1.96 -3.57
N LYS A 97 -5.70 1.08 -2.85
CA LYS A 97 -7.12 1.22 -2.55
C LYS A 97 -7.42 2.39 -1.61
N TYR A 98 -6.51 2.73 -0.70
CA TYR A 98 -6.75 3.74 0.34
C TYR A 98 -6.06 5.07 0.06
N ILE A 99 -4.89 5.04 -0.57
CA ILE A 99 -4.09 6.26 -0.74
C ILE A 99 -4.86 7.37 -1.46
N GLY A 100 -4.91 8.54 -0.83
CA GLY A 100 -5.57 9.70 -1.38
C GLY A 100 -7.10 9.66 -1.34
N LYS A 101 -7.71 8.55 -0.90
CA LYS A 101 -9.18 8.41 -0.82
C LYS A 101 -9.74 8.79 0.55
N ILE A 102 -8.92 8.67 1.61
CA ILE A 102 -9.34 9.00 2.97
C ILE A 102 -9.06 10.48 3.21
N GLN A 103 -10.05 11.33 2.96
CA GLN A 103 -9.91 12.79 2.93
C GLN A 103 -9.32 13.35 4.22
N TYR A 104 -9.88 12.99 5.38
CA TYR A 104 -9.42 13.46 6.68
C TYR A 104 -7.98 13.02 7.02
N LEU A 105 -7.46 11.95 6.42
CA LEU A 105 -6.05 11.58 6.56
C LEU A 105 -5.15 12.36 5.60
N ASN A 106 -5.65 12.76 4.43
CA ASN A 106 -4.90 13.60 3.51
C ASN A 106 -4.63 14.99 4.09
N GLU A 107 -5.55 15.50 4.89
CA GLU A 107 -5.45 16.80 5.55
C GLU A 107 -4.36 16.83 6.64
N LEU A 108 -4.03 15.68 7.25
CA LEU A 108 -3.00 15.61 8.29
C LEU A 108 -1.58 15.78 7.74
N ASP A 109 -1.30 15.31 6.52
CA ASP A 109 0.02 15.41 5.89
C ASP A 109 -0.12 15.45 4.35
N PRO A 110 -0.54 16.60 3.78
CA PRO A 110 -0.77 16.73 2.35
C PRO A 110 0.51 16.57 1.53
N LYS A 111 1.66 16.99 2.10
CA LYS A 111 2.98 16.88 1.45
C LYS A 111 3.33 15.40 1.23
N ARG A 112 3.20 14.57 2.27
CA ARG A 112 3.53 13.15 2.18
C ARG A 112 2.58 12.38 1.27
N VAL A 113 1.29 12.73 1.26
CA VAL A 113 0.33 12.13 0.32
C VAL A 113 0.68 12.47 -1.13
N LYS A 114 1.07 13.71 -1.43
CA LYS A 114 1.52 14.10 -2.78
C LYS A 114 2.74 13.28 -3.23
N VAL A 115 3.77 13.19 -2.38
CA VAL A 115 4.98 12.39 -2.66
C VAL A 115 4.65 10.92 -2.89
N LEU A 116 3.76 10.34 -2.08
CA LEU A 116 3.36 8.95 -2.25
C LEU A 116 2.61 8.73 -3.56
N LYS A 117 1.65 9.61 -3.93
CA LYS A 117 0.93 9.54 -5.21
C LYS A 117 1.90 9.57 -6.39
N GLU A 118 2.86 10.49 -6.39
CA GLU A 118 3.90 10.58 -7.43
C GLU A 118 4.73 9.30 -7.51
N LYS A 119 5.17 8.75 -6.36
CA LYS A 119 5.89 7.46 -6.32
C LYS A 119 5.07 6.31 -6.89
N TYR A 120 3.76 6.27 -6.67
CA TYR A 120 2.88 5.23 -7.23
C TYR A 120 2.74 5.35 -8.75
N GLU A 121 2.52 6.56 -9.27
CA GLU A 121 2.45 6.77 -10.72
C GLU A 121 3.78 6.45 -11.40
N GLN A 122 4.91 6.83 -10.80
CA GLN A 122 6.24 6.43 -11.28
C GLN A 122 6.42 4.90 -11.29
N LYS A 123 6.02 4.20 -10.23
CA LYS A 123 6.10 2.73 -10.17
C LYS A 123 5.21 2.07 -11.23
N LYS A 124 4.03 2.63 -11.48
CA LYS A 124 3.08 2.17 -12.50
C LYS A 124 3.66 2.32 -13.91
N LEU A 125 4.31 3.45 -14.21
CA LEU A 125 5.01 3.67 -15.48
C LEU A 125 6.15 2.65 -15.68
N LYS A 126 7.01 2.48 -14.67
CA LYS A 126 8.09 1.47 -14.70
C LYS A 126 7.56 0.05 -14.91
N MET A 127 6.45 -0.31 -14.28
CA MET A 127 5.82 -1.62 -14.50
C MET A 127 5.30 -1.80 -15.93
N LYS A 128 4.75 -0.74 -16.54
CA LYS A 128 4.33 -0.77 -17.94
C LYS A 128 5.53 -0.90 -18.90
N GLU A 129 6.57 -0.11 -18.69
CA GLU A 129 7.82 -0.19 -19.46
C GLU A 129 8.45 -1.59 -19.38
N ASN A 130 8.54 -2.15 -18.18
CA ASN A 130 9.03 -3.52 -17.96
C ASN A 130 8.15 -4.57 -18.65
N ALA A 131 6.81 -4.40 -18.65
CA ALA A 131 5.91 -5.30 -19.34
C ALA A 131 6.09 -5.25 -20.87
N VAL A 132 6.27 -4.05 -21.43
CA VAL A 132 6.58 -3.87 -22.86
C VAL A 132 7.92 -4.51 -23.20
N HIS A 133 8.95 -4.28 -22.39
CA HIS A 133 10.26 -4.90 -22.59
C HIS A 133 10.20 -6.43 -22.54
N LEU A 134 9.46 -7.00 -21.59
CA LEU A 134 9.26 -8.44 -21.48
C LEU A 134 8.50 -9.02 -22.68
N CYS A 135 7.50 -8.30 -23.20
CA CYS A 135 6.79 -8.68 -24.41
C CYS A 135 7.71 -8.68 -25.64
N LYS A 136 8.50 -7.61 -25.82
CA LYS A 136 9.50 -7.50 -26.90
C LYS A 136 10.53 -8.63 -26.83
N LYS A 137 11.03 -8.94 -25.62
CA LYS A 137 11.98 -10.05 -25.41
C LYS A 137 11.39 -11.40 -25.80
N LYS A 138 10.13 -11.68 -25.42
CA LYS A 138 9.44 -12.93 -25.82
C LYS A 138 9.21 -13.01 -27.33
N LYS A 139 8.90 -11.90 -28.00
CA LYS A 139 8.75 -11.85 -29.47
C LYS A 139 10.08 -12.15 -30.18
N ARG A 140 11.19 -11.58 -29.68
CA ARG A 140 12.54 -11.88 -30.20
C ARG A 140 12.92 -13.35 -30.02
N GLN A 141 12.74 -13.89 -28.81
CA GLN A 141 12.99 -15.31 -28.54
C GLN A 141 12.21 -16.22 -29.50
N LYS A 142 10.92 -15.95 -29.72
CA LYS A 142 10.11 -16.74 -30.64
C LYS A 142 10.61 -16.66 -32.08
N LEU A 143 11.15 -15.52 -32.51
CA LEU A 143 11.73 -15.36 -33.85
C LEU A 143 13.04 -16.15 -33.98
N ASP A 144 13.89 -16.08 -32.95
CA ASP A 144 15.14 -16.84 -32.90
C ASP A 144 14.87 -18.36 -32.94
N ASP A 145 13.85 -18.83 -32.21
CA ASP A 145 13.43 -20.24 -32.23
C ASP A 145 12.92 -20.67 -33.63
N ILE A 146 12.24 -19.78 -34.38
CA ILE A 146 11.79 -20.06 -35.76
C ILE A 146 12.97 -20.15 -36.73
N ILE A 147 13.95 -19.26 -36.57
CA ILE A 147 15.16 -19.25 -37.40
C ILE A 147 15.96 -20.54 -37.18
N ASP A 148 16.10 -20.98 -35.92
CA ASP A 148 16.82 -22.21 -35.57
C ASP A 148 16.14 -23.47 -36.15
N ILE A 149 14.80 -23.55 -36.06
CA ILE A 149 14.02 -24.63 -36.70
C ILE A 149 14.21 -24.64 -38.22
N SER A 150 14.25 -23.46 -38.85
CA SER A 150 14.44 -23.34 -40.30
C SER A 150 15.83 -23.83 -40.72
N TRP A 151 16.85 -23.50 -39.92
CA TRP A 151 18.23 -23.92 -40.17
C TRP A 151 18.40 -25.44 -40.08
N LEU A 152 17.75 -26.10 -39.12
CA LEU A 152 17.76 -27.57 -38.97
C LEU A 152 17.13 -28.31 -40.16
N PHE A 153 16.19 -27.70 -40.87
CA PHE A 153 15.52 -28.31 -42.03
C PHE A 153 16.41 -28.27 -43.28
N GLU A 154 17.24 -27.24 -43.43
CA GLU A 154 18.17 -27.07 -44.55
C GLU A 154 19.28 -28.15 -44.53
N GLU A 155 19.83 -28.47 -43.36
CA GLU A 155 20.92 -29.46 -43.23
C GLU A 155 20.46 -30.92 -43.39
N ARG A 156 19.20 -31.21 -43.10
CA ARG A 156 18.64 -32.57 -43.19
C ARG A 156 18.08 -32.93 -44.55
N SER A 157 18.24 -32.09 -45.58
CA SER A 157 17.79 -32.42 -46.92
C SER A 157 18.76 -33.42 -47.58
N PRO A 158 18.45 -34.73 -47.65
CA PRO A 158 19.34 -35.69 -48.30
C PRO A 158 19.42 -35.35 -49.80
N LYS A 159 20.65 -35.37 -50.36
CA LYS A 159 20.95 -35.17 -51.79
C LYS A 159 20.35 -36.22 -52.75
N CYS A 160 19.29 -36.91 -52.35
CA CYS A 160 18.57 -37.85 -53.18
C CYS A 160 17.58 -37.07 -54.05
N SER A 161 18.07 -36.43 -55.11
CA SER A 161 17.21 -35.88 -56.16
C SER A 161 16.51 -37.02 -56.88
N PRO A 162 15.17 -37.12 -56.85
CA PRO A 162 14.45 -37.98 -57.76
C PRO A 162 14.61 -37.39 -59.18
N PRO A 163 15.07 -38.17 -60.17
CA PRO A 163 15.10 -37.70 -61.54
C PRO A 163 13.66 -37.51 -62.03
N GLY A 164 13.25 -36.26 -62.29
CA GLY A 164 12.01 -35.96 -63.04
C GLY A 164 11.08 -34.87 -62.50
N ILE A 165 11.31 -34.31 -61.30
CA ILE A 165 10.41 -33.29 -60.75
C ILE A 165 10.95 -31.89 -61.05
N THR A 166 10.23 -31.15 -61.89
CA THR A 166 10.49 -29.76 -62.24
C THR A 166 10.51 -28.88 -60.99
N ARG A 167 11.66 -28.24 -60.76
CA ARG A 167 11.98 -27.36 -59.63
C ARG A 167 10.99 -26.19 -59.58
N VAL A 168 10.14 -26.13 -58.55
CA VAL A 168 9.33 -24.94 -58.28
C VAL A 168 10.23 -23.93 -57.58
N ASP A 169 10.39 -22.74 -58.17
CA ASP A 169 11.30 -21.70 -57.68
C ASP A 169 10.87 -21.20 -56.28
N PHE A 170 11.75 -21.42 -55.29
CA PHE A 170 11.52 -21.08 -53.88
C PHE A 170 11.53 -19.57 -53.57
N LYS A 171 11.64 -18.69 -54.60
CA LYS A 171 11.70 -17.24 -54.42
C LYS A 171 10.40 -16.63 -53.87
N ASP A 172 9.26 -17.31 -53.97
CA ASP A 172 7.97 -16.77 -53.53
C ASP A 172 7.68 -16.91 -52.02
N VAL A 173 8.35 -17.82 -51.30
CA VAL A 173 8.00 -18.07 -49.87
C VAL A 173 8.60 -17.01 -48.95
N SER A 174 9.74 -16.42 -49.31
CA SER A 174 10.37 -15.34 -48.52
C SER A 174 9.58 -14.01 -48.58
N SER A 175 8.75 -13.82 -49.61
CA SER A 175 7.88 -12.65 -49.77
C SER A 175 6.69 -12.69 -48.80
N LEU A 176 6.12 -13.88 -48.54
CA LEU A 176 4.95 -14.06 -47.68
C LEU A 176 5.24 -13.83 -46.18
N VAL A 177 6.45 -14.16 -45.70
CA VAL A 177 6.81 -13.94 -44.30
C VAL A 177 7.02 -12.46 -43.99
N SER A 178 7.49 -11.67 -44.97
CA SER A 178 7.78 -10.25 -44.80
C SER A 178 6.52 -9.37 -44.74
N GLN A 179 5.38 -9.83 -45.27
CA GLN A 179 4.12 -9.06 -45.25
C GLN A 179 3.33 -9.18 -43.93
N SER A 180 3.71 -10.07 -43.02
CA SER A 180 2.96 -10.32 -41.77
C SER A 180 3.46 -9.54 -40.54
N ILE A 181 4.49 -8.70 -40.69
CA ILE A 181 5.19 -8.06 -39.56
C ILE A 181 4.93 -6.54 -39.45
N THR A 182 4.23 -5.93 -40.41
CA THR A 182 3.97 -4.47 -40.44
C THR A 182 2.67 -4.00 -39.81
N ASP A 183 1.89 -4.87 -39.17
CA ASP A 183 0.70 -4.45 -38.43
C ASP A 183 1.11 -3.98 -37.02
N ASP A 184 1.57 -2.73 -36.94
CA ASP A 184 1.70 -1.94 -35.72
C ASP A 184 0.31 -1.42 -35.30
N PRO A 185 -0.32 -1.93 -34.21
CA PRO A 185 -1.57 -1.38 -33.70
C PRO A 185 -1.32 -0.17 -32.77
N GLU A 186 -0.46 0.77 -33.16
CA GLU A 186 -0.04 1.89 -32.30
C GLU A 186 -0.12 3.27 -33.00
N ALA A 187 -1.20 3.54 -33.75
CA ALA A 187 -1.37 4.84 -34.43
C ALA A 187 -2.71 5.57 -34.21
N ASP A 188 -3.70 5.03 -33.48
CA ASP A 188 -5.08 5.60 -33.52
C ASP A 188 -5.63 6.17 -32.19
N LEU A 189 -4.78 6.59 -31.25
CA LEU A 189 -5.22 7.23 -29.99
C LEU A 189 -4.55 8.58 -29.75
N ALA A 190 -4.56 9.44 -30.77
CA ALA A 190 -4.33 10.87 -30.60
C ALA A 190 -5.47 11.67 -31.23
N THR A 191 -6.04 12.59 -30.45
CA THR A 191 -6.94 13.69 -30.87
C THR A 191 -8.43 13.40 -30.77
N GLN A 192 -9.00 13.66 -29.59
CA GLN A 192 -10.22 14.47 -29.47
C GLN A 192 -10.40 14.92 -28.00
N ARG A 193 -9.79 16.06 -27.64
CA ARG A 193 -10.22 16.87 -26.48
C ARG A 193 -10.87 18.14 -27.03
N LYS A 194 -12.20 18.09 -27.14
CA LYS A 194 -13.08 19.21 -27.44
C LYS A 194 -13.27 20.04 -26.15
N PRO A 195 -12.97 21.35 -26.13
CA PRO A 195 -13.29 22.19 -24.99
C PRO A 195 -14.80 22.47 -25.00
N THR A 196 -15.51 21.99 -23.98
CA THR A 196 -16.92 22.34 -23.76
C THR A 196 -16.96 23.22 -22.51
N SER A 197 -17.00 24.52 -22.71
CA SER A 197 -17.52 25.45 -21.70
C SER A 197 -19.04 25.27 -21.60
N PRO A 198 -19.60 25.38 -20.40
CA PRO A 198 -20.88 26.04 -20.26
C PRO A 198 -20.77 27.21 -19.29
N SER A 199 -20.96 28.38 -19.87
CA SER A 199 -21.58 29.54 -19.22
C SER A 199 -23.00 29.18 -18.79
N GLY A 200 -23.41 29.60 -17.60
CA GLY A 200 -24.76 29.41 -17.05
C GLY A 200 -24.73 29.75 -15.55
N SER A 201 -24.80 31.03 -15.20
CA SER A 201 -26.03 31.73 -14.82
C SER A 201 -26.57 31.30 -13.46
N LEU A 202 -26.37 32.19 -12.49
CA LEU A 202 -27.00 32.22 -11.17
C LEU A 202 -28.53 32.24 -11.28
N PRO A 203 -29.23 31.75 -10.24
CA PRO A 203 -30.18 32.66 -9.61
C PRO A 203 -29.99 32.75 -8.10
N ALA A 204 -30.02 34.00 -7.64
CA ALA A 204 -30.30 34.37 -6.26
C ALA A 204 -31.77 34.11 -5.94
N THR A 205 -32.05 33.59 -4.74
CA THR A 205 -33.27 33.73 -3.93
C THR A 205 -33.24 32.61 -2.87
N SER A 206 -33.74 32.69 -1.65
CA SER A 206 -34.02 33.72 -0.64
C SER A 206 -34.38 32.94 0.64
N THR A 207 -34.43 33.64 1.77
CA THR A 207 -35.34 33.34 2.90
C THR A 207 -34.89 32.22 3.85
N LEU A 208 -34.32 32.58 5.00
CA LEU A 208 -35.00 32.69 6.31
C LEU A 208 -35.87 31.48 6.65
N SER A 209 -35.49 30.76 7.72
CA SER A 209 -36.37 30.38 8.83
C SER A 209 -35.58 29.56 9.85
N SER A 210 -35.21 30.22 10.96
CA SER A 210 -35.00 29.56 12.25
C SER A 210 -36.33 29.02 12.76
N PRO A 211 -36.31 27.90 13.50
CA PRO A 211 -37.15 27.84 14.69
C PRO A 211 -36.33 27.51 15.94
N SER A 212 -36.70 28.29 16.95
CA SER A 212 -36.47 28.18 18.37
C SER A 212 -36.87 26.84 18.98
N GLU A 213 -36.21 26.52 20.09
CA GLU A 213 -36.72 25.86 21.30
C GLU A 213 -37.36 24.47 21.20
N SER A 214 -36.79 23.51 21.92
CA SER A 214 -37.48 23.00 23.11
C SER A 214 -36.53 22.21 24.00
N SER A 215 -36.32 22.77 25.18
CA SER A 215 -35.98 22.06 26.41
C SER A 215 -36.89 20.85 26.58
N ASN A 216 -36.32 19.66 26.73
CA ASN A 216 -36.95 18.56 27.44
C ASN A 216 -35.92 17.96 28.37
N GLY A 217 -36.08 18.27 29.65
CA GLY A 217 -35.45 17.55 30.74
C GLY A 217 -35.95 16.12 30.76
N TYR A 218 -35.03 15.19 30.98
CA TYR A 218 -35.35 13.86 31.46
C TYR A 218 -34.56 13.64 32.73
N GLU A 219 -35.34 13.47 33.77
CA GLU A 219 -34.96 13.18 35.12
C GLU A 219 -34.18 11.87 35.23
N ASN A 220 -33.31 11.88 36.24
CA ASN A 220 -32.78 10.76 36.99
C ASN A 220 -33.63 9.47 36.94
N VAL A 221 -33.04 8.39 36.45
CA VAL A 221 -33.37 7.04 36.93
C VAL A 221 -32.06 6.25 37.13
N CYS A 222 -31.67 6.11 38.40
CA CYS A 222 -30.68 5.14 38.84
C CYS A 222 -31.17 3.71 38.57
N PRO A 223 -30.37 2.83 37.96
CA PRO A 223 -30.61 1.40 38.06
C PRO A 223 -30.09 0.84 39.40
N PRO A 224 -30.78 -0.13 40.01
CA PRO A 224 -30.48 -0.66 41.33
C PRO A 224 -29.19 -1.48 41.36
N GLN A 225 -28.43 -1.28 42.44
CA GLN A 225 -27.25 -2.08 42.80
C GLN A 225 -27.62 -3.56 42.91
N SER A 226 -27.09 -4.36 42.00
CA SER A 226 -27.15 -5.81 42.07
C SER A 226 -26.12 -6.30 43.08
N ARG A 227 -26.62 -6.94 44.13
CA ARG A 227 -25.86 -7.61 45.19
C ARG A 227 -24.90 -8.63 44.59
N LEU A 228 -23.61 -8.47 44.87
CA LEU A 228 -22.60 -9.50 44.67
C LEU A 228 -22.79 -10.59 45.72
N LEU A 229 -23.16 -11.79 45.27
CA LEU A 229 -23.02 -13.01 46.07
C LEU A 229 -21.58 -13.53 45.91
N PRO A 230 -20.90 -13.99 46.98
CA PRO A 230 -19.59 -14.59 46.89
C PRO A 230 -19.70 -16.00 46.30
N ILE A 231 -18.99 -16.24 45.20
CA ILE A 231 -18.79 -17.56 44.62
C ILE A 231 -17.71 -18.29 45.46
N PRO A 232 -17.98 -19.51 45.98
CA PRO A 232 -16.98 -20.28 46.68
C PRO A 232 -15.92 -20.85 45.73
N LEU A 233 -14.65 -20.57 46.07
CA LEU A 233 -13.43 -21.16 45.52
C LEU A 233 -13.17 -22.53 46.18
N PHE A 234 -13.39 -23.65 45.49
CA PHE A 234 -12.81 -24.99 45.73
C PHE A 234 -13.16 -25.83 44.50
N GLY A 235 -12.28 -26.26 43.58
CA GLY A 235 -11.04 -27.06 43.63
C GLY A 235 -11.06 -27.97 42.36
N PRO A 236 -10.20 -28.99 42.15
CA PRO A 236 -8.82 -29.22 42.58
C PRO A 236 -7.84 -29.42 41.39
N GLY A 237 -6.55 -29.33 41.73
CA GLY A 237 -5.35 -29.92 41.12
C GLY A 237 -5.36 -30.48 39.70
N ASN A 238 -4.38 -30.03 38.91
CA ASN A 238 -3.52 -30.96 38.18
C ASN A 238 -2.06 -30.53 38.25
N LEU A 239 -1.32 -31.28 39.07
CA LEU A 239 0.13 -31.35 39.20
C LEU A 239 0.72 -31.95 37.92
N TRP A 240 1.40 -31.16 37.10
CA TRP A 240 2.48 -31.66 36.23
C TRP A 240 3.64 -30.66 36.26
N THR A 241 4.37 -30.68 37.38
CA THR A 241 5.74 -30.19 37.48
C THR A 241 6.70 -31.29 37.04
N LYS A 242 7.34 -31.11 35.89
CA LYS A 242 8.70 -31.62 35.60
C LYS A 242 9.41 -30.54 34.80
N GLN A 243 10.18 -29.67 35.46
CA GLN A 243 11.65 -29.79 35.54
C GLN A 243 12.28 -30.15 34.20
N PHE A 244 12.76 -29.13 33.49
CA PHE A 244 14.10 -29.14 32.88
C PHE A 244 14.59 -27.69 32.80
N LEU A 245 15.39 -27.30 33.79
CA LEU A 245 16.33 -26.19 33.69
C LEU A 245 17.61 -26.75 33.06
N ALA A 246 17.96 -26.26 31.87
CA ALA A 246 19.34 -26.21 31.40
C ALA A 246 19.48 -24.99 30.48
N PRO A 247 20.50 -24.13 30.71
CA PRO A 247 20.76 -22.98 29.87
C PRO A 247 21.68 -23.41 28.71
N SER A 248 21.20 -23.31 27.46
CA SER A 248 22.09 -23.34 26.30
C SER A 248 22.09 -21.96 25.65
N SER A 249 23.20 -21.25 25.88
CA SER A 249 23.83 -20.37 24.91
C SER A 249 23.81 -20.98 23.50
N PHE A 250 23.99 -20.12 22.48
CA PHE A 250 24.14 -20.44 21.05
C PHE A 250 22.83 -20.48 20.22
N CYS A 251 22.49 -19.31 19.65
CA CYS A 251 22.54 -19.08 18.20
C CYS A 251 22.13 -17.63 17.90
N GLN A 252 23.07 -16.72 18.16
CA GLN A 252 23.22 -15.49 17.38
C GLN A 252 23.56 -15.92 15.94
N GLY A 253 22.78 -15.52 14.96
CA GLY A 253 23.19 -15.59 13.55
C GLY A 253 22.22 -16.30 12.62
N TYR A 254 21.35 -15.51 11.98
CA TYR A 254 20.94 -15.71 10.59
C TYR A 254 20.56 -14.35 9.99
N ILE A 255 21.58 -13.53 9.70
CA ILE A 255 21.50 -12.53 8.63
C ILE A 255 22.35 -13.09 7.49
N ALA A 256 21.73 -13.88 6.61
CA ALA A 256 22.27 -14.20 5.30
C ALA A 256 21.50 -13.33 4.30
N ALA A 257 22.08 -12.27 3.76
CA ALA A 257 23.03 -12.31 2.65
C ALA A 257 22.45 -13.02 1.41
N LYS A 258 21.66 -12.28 0.64
CA LYS A 258 21.59 -12.41 -0.82
C LYS A 258 21.44 -11.02 -1.43
N ASN A 259 22.56 -10.34 -1.63
CA ASN A 259 22.70 -9.26 -2.59
C ASN A 259 24.15 -9.28 -3.06
N ASN A 260 24.39 -9.97 -4.16
CA ASN A 260 25.54 -9.77 -5.04
C ASN A 260 25.12 -10.32 -6.40
N HIS A 261 24.85 -9.44 -7.36
CA HIS A 261 25.71 -9.24 -8.54
C HIS A 261 24.99 -8.35 -9.55
N THR A 262 25.51 -7.13 -9.75
CA THR A 262 25.85 -6.49 -11.04
C THR A 262 25.94 -4.98 -10.85
N SER A 263 27.14 -4.48 -10.55
CA SER A 263 27.52 -3.09 -10.85
C SER A 263 29.04 -2.98 -10.91
N LEU A 264 29.62 -3.50 -11.99
CA LEU A 264 30.93 -3.05 -12.46
C LEU A 264 30.70 -1.72 -13.16
N MET A 265 30.97 -0.62 -12.46
CA MET A 265 31.13 0.70 -13.08
C MET A 265 32.38 1.36 -12.48
N GLN A 266 33.38 1.45 -13.35
CA GLN A 266 34.49 2.39 -13.42
C GLN A 266 34.66 3.36 -12.24
N GLU A 267 35.76 3.12 -11.53
CA GLU A 267 36.42 4.05 -10.64
C GLU A 267 36.98 5.24 -11.46
N ARG A 268 36.23 6.35 -11.48
CA ARG A 268 36.81 7.66 -11.85
C ARG A 268 37.41 8.28 -10.60
N VAL A 269 38.73 8.21 -10.54
CA VAL A 269 39.58 9.00 -9.65
C VAL A 269 39.32 10.48 -9.94
N VAL A 270 38.65 11.18 -9.01
CA VAL A 270 38.57 12.64 -9.01
C VAL A 270 39.68 13.14 -8.09
N HIS A 271 40.70 13.73 -8.69
CA HIS A 271 41.73 14.47 -7.97
C HIS A 271 41.07 15.64 -7.22
N HIS A 272 41.15 15.60 -5.89
CA HIS A 272 40.75 16.68 -5.01
C HIS A 272 41.85 17.74 -5.02
N GLN A 273 41.66 18.79 -5.81
CA GLN A 273 42.56 19.94 -5.85
C GLN A 273 42.16 20.91 -4.73
N GLN A 274 43.01 20.98 -3.70
CA GLN A 274 42.95 21.98 -2.64
C GLN A 274 43.19 23.38 -3.24
N GLN A 275 42.29 24.31 -2.94
CA GLN A 275 42.49 25.75 -3.10
C GLN A 275 42.48 26.37 -1.69
N PRO A 276 43.52 27.12 -1.30
CA PRO A 276 43.53 27.90 -0.07
C PRO A 276 43.11 29.33 -0.38
N GLU A 277 41.97 29.79 0.14
CA GLU A 277 41.70 31.22 0.19
C GLU A 277 41.37 31.67 1.61
N SER A 278 42.34 32.40 2.13
CA SER A 278 42.29 33.33 3.24
C SER A 278 41.19 34.38 3.07
N THR A 279 40.39 34.61 4.11
CA THR A 279 39.74 35.91 4.30
C THR A 279 39.66 36.23 5.79
N SER A 280 40.64 37.01 6.24
CA SER A 280 40.54 37.87 7.40
C SER A 280 39.51 38.97 7.15
N PHE A 281 38.59 39.25 8.07
CA PHE A 281 38.19 40.64 8.40
C PHE A 281 37.34 40.74 9.67
N ILE A 282 37.86 41.48 10.65
CA ILE A 282 37.26 42.59 11.44
C ILE A 282 35.81 42.35 11.93
N GLY A 283 35.52 42.23 13.22
CA GLY A 283 35.75 43.26 14.26
C GLY A 283 34.54 44.20 14.33
N GLY A 284 33.64 44.02 15.30
CA GLY A 284 32.42 44.82 15.38
C GLY A 284 31.65 44.63 16.68
N SER A 285 32.21 45.17 17.76
CA SER A 285 31.50 45.49 19.00
C SER A 285 30.44 46.57 18.72
N LEU A 286 29.19 46.39 19.18
CA LEU A 286 28.37 47.51 19.65
C LEU A 286 27.40 47.04 20.73
N SER A 287 27.56 47.66 21.90
CA SER A 287 26.61 47.78 22.99
C SER A 287 25.26 48.31 22.53
N SER A 288 24.18 47.90 23.20
CA SER A 288 22.94 48.69 23.26
C SER A 288 22.23 48.42 24.60
N THR A 289 22.46 49.37 25.51
CA THR A 289 21.67 49.70 26.69
C THR A 289 20.35 50.41 26.28
N LEU A 290 19.43 50.56 27.25
CA LEU A 290 18.17 51.36 27.27
C LEU A 290 16.91 50.56 26.86
N SER A 291 15.78 50.58 27.58
CA SER A 291 15.32 51.30 28.79
C SER A 291 14.26 50.47 29.49
#